data_AF-A0A4Q5U4G0-F1
#
_entry.id   AF-A0A4Q5U4G0-F1
#
_cell.length_a   1.000
_cell.length_b   1.000
_cell.length_c   1.000
_cell.angle_alpha   90.00
_cell.angle_beta   90.00
_cell.angle_gamma   90.00
#
_symmetry.space_group_name_H-M   'P 1'
#
loop_
_entity.id
_entity.type
_entity.pdbx_description
1 polymer ?
#
loop_
_entity_poly.entity_id
_entity_poly.type
_entity_poly.pdbx_seq_one_letter_code
_entity_poly.pdbx_strand_id
1 'polypeptide(L)'
;MKKILLIPFILFVIPGFAIAQKQPVGQSLTISADSARRNMVELLDELSRKHPGFYRYNSKPAFKAFIDSTLATISTPLDELGFYRKLKLIIARIRCVHTTLSLSEDQVRKLNGSANMLPVDVFFQGDRTFITANYSAATPP
;
A
#
# COMPACT_ATOMS: atom_id res chain seq x y z
N MET A 1 30.97 -50.79 34.69
CA MET A 1 30.84 -49.86 35.84
C MET A 1 30.59 -48.45 35.30
N LYS A 2 29.46 -47.85 35.71
CA LYS A 2 29.01 -46.45 35.57
C LYS A 2 29.29 -45.71 34.25
N LYS A 3 28.38 -45.83 33.28
CA LYS A 3 28.09 -44.75 32.31
C LYS A 3 27.15 -43.78 33.03
N ILE A 4 27.69 -42.68 33.58
CA ILE A 4 26.87 -41.65 34.22
C ILE A 4 26.25 -40.80 33.11
N LEU A 5 24.93 -40.88 33.06
CA LEU A 5 24.03 -40.09 32.24
C LEU A 5 24.09 -38.63 32.72
N LEU A 6 24.88 -37.78 32.05
CA LEU A 6 24.94 -36.34 32.29
C LEU A 6 24.17 -35.59 31.19
N ILE A 7 22.86 -35.85 31.15
CA ILE A 7 21.88 -34.99 30.49
C ILE A 7 20.83 -34.73 31.56
N PRO A 8 21.01 -33.71 32.41
CA PRO A 8 20.22 -32.50 32.19
C PRO A 8 20.86 -31.23 32.80
N PHE A 9 21.65 -30.47 32.04
CA PHE A 9 22.04 -29.11 32.49
C PHE A 9 22.35 -28.15 31.33
N ILE A 10 21.72 -28.33 30.18
CA ILE A 10 21.81 -27.37 29.05
C ILE A 10 20.43 -26.82 28.67
N LEU A 11 19.38 -27.16 29.44
CA LEU A 11 18.01 -26.74 29.15
C LEU A 11 17.47 -25.61 30.04
N PHE A 12 18.30 -24.99 30.88
CA PHE A 12 17.81 -24.02 31.89
C PHE A 12 18.52 -22.66 31.90
N VAL A 13 19.30 -22.30 30.87
CA VAL A 13 19.97 -20.98 30.81
C VAL A 13 19.89 -20.34 29.42
N ILE A 14 18.70 -20.28 28.83
CA ILE A 14 18.40 -19.22 27.86
C ILE A 14 17.19 -18.48 28.41
N PRO A 15 17.40 -17.49 29.31
CA PRO A 15 16.32 -16.55 29.61
C PRO A 15 15.95 -15.88 28.30
N GLY A 16 14.65 -15.84 28.02
CA GLY A 16 14.07 -15.28 26.82
C GLY A 16 14.35 -13.79 26.71
N PHE A 17 15.55 -13.43 26.26
CA PHE A 17 15.80 -12.16 25.57
C PHE A 17 15.18 -12.26 24.17
N ALA A 18 13.85 -12.38 24.13
CA ALA A 18 13.10 -11.88 23.01
C ALA A 18 13.20 -10.35 23.08
N ILE A 19 14.30 -9.81 22.54
CA ILE A 19 14.30 -8.40 22.16
C ILE A 19 13.25 -8.31 21.07
N ALA A 20 12.05 -7.80 21.43
CA ALA A 20 11.10 -7.35 20.44
C ALA A 20 11.84 -6.31 19.60
N GLN A 21 12.28 -6.69 18.41
CA GLN A 21 12.84 -5.74 17.47
C GLN A 21 11.71 -4.79 17.14
N LYS A 22 11.72 -3.60 17.76
CA LYS A 22 10.97 -2.46 17.27
C LYS A 22 11.53 -2.21 15.89
N GLN A 23 10.85 -2.72 14.86
CA GLN A 23 11.24 -2.45 13.49
C GLN A 23 11.41 -0.92 13.38
N PRO A 24 12.54 -0.45 12.83
CA PRO A 24 12.79 0.98 12.75
C PRO A 24 11.60 1.63 12.05
N VAL A 25 10.98 2.57 12.76
CA VAL A 25 9.91 3.41 12.23
C VAL A 25 10.45 4.08 10.97
N GLY A 26 9.89 3.74 9.81
CA GLY A 26 10.30 4.27 8.51
C GLY A 26 10.99 3.30 7.56
N GLN A 27 11.23 2.03 7.92
CA GLN A 27 11.61 1.03 6.93
C GLN A 27 10.35 0.60 6.18
N SER A 28 10.19 1.11 4.95
CA SER A 28 9.06 0.72 4.12
C SER A 28 9.08 -0.80 3.96
N LEU A 29 8.03 -1.46 4.45
CA LEU A 29 7.91 -2.91 4.35
C LEU A 29 7.89 -3.28 2.86
N THR A 30 8.99 -3.85 2.37
CA THR A 30 9.07 -4.29 0.98
C THR A 30 8.21 -5.55 0.84
N ILE A 31 7.17 -5.46 0.03
CA ILE A 31 6.27 -6.56 -0.31
C ILE A 31 6.85 -7.26 -1.53
N SER A 32 7.12 -8.57 -1.44
CA SER A 32 7.56 -9.34 -2.61
C SER A 32 6.51 -9.27 -3.73
N ALA A 33 6.95 -9.38 -4.98
CA ALA A 33 6.05 -9.33 -6.13
C ALA A 33 4.92 -10.37 -6.02
N ASP A 34 5.24 -11.59 -5.58
CA ASP A 34 4.26 -12.66 -5.42
C ASP A 34 3.25 -12.37 -4.31
N SER A 35 3.71 -11.87 -3.15
CA SER A 35 2.82 -11.48 -2.07
C SER A 35 1.93 -10.30 -2.48
N ALA A 36 2.48 -9.31 -3.19
CA ALA A 36 1.71 -8.18 -3.70
C ALA A 36 0.60 -8.64 -4.67
N ARG A 37 0.92 -9.54 -5.61
CA ARG A 37 -0.08 -10.11 -6.53
C ARG A 37 -1.16 -10.89 -5.77
N ARG A 38 -0.78 -11.79 -4.86
CA ARG A 38 -1.74 -12.58 -4.07
C ARG A 38 -2.67 -11.69 -3.25
N ASN A 39 -2.11 -10.76 -2.47
CA ASN A 39 -2.89 -9.84 -1.64
C ASN A 39 -3.88 -9.01 -2.48
N MET A 40 -3.45 -8.55 -3.67
CA MET A 40 -4.32 -7.82 -4.58
C MET A 40 -5.45 -8.69 -5.13
N VAL A 41 -5.16 -9.93 -5.53
CA VAL A 41 -6.17 -10.89 -6.01
C VAL A 41 -7.19 -11.18 -4.91
N GLU A 42 -6.74 -11.53 -3.71
CA GLU A 42 -7.61 -11.86 -2.58
C GLU A 42 -8.52 -10.69 -2.20
N LEU A 43 -7.95 -9.48 -2.11
CA LEU A 43 -8.72 -8.27 -1.83
C LEU A 43 -9.79 -8.00 -2.90
N LEU A 44 -9.42 -8.08 -4.18
CA LEU A 44 -10.34 -7.80 -5.28
C LEU A 44 -11.43 -8.88 -5.41
N ASP A 45 -11.10 -10.13 -5.09
CA ASP A 45 -12.05 -11.24 -5.05
C ASP A 45 -13.10 -11.03 -3.96
N GLU A 46 -12.68 -10.71 -2.73
CA GLU A 46 -13.58 -10.33 -1.63
C GLU A 46 -14.42 -9.09 -1.95
N LEU A 47 -13.79 -8.06 -2.53
CA LEU A 47 -14.49 -6.84 -2.90
C LEU A 47 -15.53 -7.12 -4.00
N SER A 48 -15.24 -8.00 -4.95
CA SER A 48 -16.19 -8.37 -6.01
C SER A 48 -17.43 -9.09 -5.49
N ARG A 49 -17.30 -9.83 -4.37
CA ARG A 49 -18.42 -10.50 -3.70
C ARG A 49 -19.28 -9.54 -2.88
N LYS A 50 -18.65 -8.60 -2.18
CA LYS A 50 -19.32 -7.77 -1.15
C LYS A 50 -19.72 -6.38 -1.62
N HIS A 51 -19.07 -5.84 -2.65
CA HIS A 51 -19.33 -4.49 -3.12
C HIS A 51 -20.40 -4.47 -4.23
N PRO A 52 -21.60 -3.92 -4.00
CA PRO A 52 -22.73 -4.01 -4.95
C PRO A 52 -22.44 -3.29 -6.27
N GLY A 53 -21.52 -2.32 -6.27
CA GLY A 53 -21.14 -1.55 -7.44
C GLY A 53 -19.90 -2.05 -8.18
N PHE A 54 -19.34 -3.22 -7.84
CA PHE A 54 -18.01 -3.62 -8.34
C PHE A 54 -17.92 -3.65 -9.88
N TYR A 55 -18.98 -4.13 -10.55
CA TYR A 55 -19.09 -4.18 -12.01
C TYR A 55 -20.05 -3.10 -12.58
N ARG A 56 -20.48 -2.11 -11.80
CA ARG A 56 -21.54 -1.16 -12.22
C ARG A 56 -21.20 -0.36 -13.49
N TYR A 57 -19.92 -0.04 -13.68
CA TYR A 57 -19.45 0.82 -14.77
C TYR A 57 -18.48 0.12 -15.73
N ASN A 58 -18.28 -1.18 -15.58
CA ASN A 58 -17.38 -1.97 -16.41
C ASN A 58 -17.99 -3.35 -16.66
N SER A 59 -17.92 -3.85 -17.89
CA SER A 59 -18.25 -5.26 -18.13
C SER A 59 -17.26 -6.16 -17.39
N LYS A 60 -17.72 -7.31 -16.89
CA LYS A 60 -16.88 -8.27 -16.17
C LYS A 60 -15.62 -8.67 -16.98
N PRO A 61 -15.69 -8.98 -18.30
CA PRO A 61 -14.50 -9.31 -19.08
C PRO A 61 -13.52 -8.14 -19.20
N ALA A 62 -13.99 -6.92 -19.48
CA ALA A 62 -13.12 -5.76 -19.63
C ALA A 62 -12.44 -5.39 -18.31
N PHE A 63 -13.18 -5.45 -17.19
CA PHE A 63 -12.60 -5.14 -15.90
C PHE A 63 -11.59 -6.20 -15.46
N LYS A 64 -11.88 -7.49 -15.71
CA LYS A 64 -10.94 -8.57 -15.46
C LYS A 64 -9.64 -8.39 -16.26
N ALA A 65 -9.74 -8.09 -17.55
CA ALA A 65 -8.56 -7.83 -18.39
C ALA A 65 -7.71 -6.67 -17.86
N PHE A 66 -8.34 -5.62 -17.34
CA PHE A 66 -7.65 -4.49 -16.70
C PHE A 66 -6.96 -4.87 -15.38
N ILE A 67 -7.61 -5.71 -14.55
CA ILE A 67 -7.01 -6.23 -13.32
C ILE A 67 -5.81 -7.12 -13.66
N ASP A 68 -5.97 -8.05 -14.61
CA ASP A 68 -4.92 -8.96 -15.06
C ASP A 68 -3.71 -8.18 -15.61
N SER A 69 -3.94 -7.15 -16.44
CA SER A 69 -2.86 -6.32 -16.98
C SER A 69 -2.15 -5.53 -15.88
N THR A 70 -2.87 -5.04 -14.87
CA THR A 70 -2.27 -4.35 -13.72
C THR A 70 -1.39 -5.30 -12.91
N LEU A 71 -1.88 -6.52 -12.62
CA LEU A 71 -1.12 -7.56 -11.91
C LEU A 71 0.15 -7.97 -12.66
N ALA A 72 0.11 -8.04 -13.99
CA ALA A 72 1.27 -8.35 -14.82
C ALA A 72 2.38 -7.30 -14.68
N THR A 73 2.05 -6.05 -14.33
CA THR A 73 3.07 -4.99 -14.10
C THR A 73 3.82 -5.11 -12.77
N ILE A 74 3.38 -5.99 -11.87
CA ILE A 74 4.02 -6.21 -10.57
C ILE A 74 5.14 -7.24 -10.80
N SER A 75 6.27 -6.87 -11.40
CA SER A 75 7.38 -7.80 -11.68
C SER A 75 8.49 -7.78 -10.63
N THR A 76 8.54 -6.73 -9.81
CA THR A 76 9.53 -6.52 -8.76
C THR A 76 8.86 -6.30 -7.40
N PRO A 77 9.60 -6.46 -6.30
CA PRO A 77 9.09 -6.10 -4.98
C PRO A 77 8.63 -4.63 -4.94
N LEU A 78 7.53 -4.38 -4.22
CA LEU A 78 6.93 -3.06 -4.10
C LEU A 78 7.01 -2.57 -2.66
N ASP A 79 7.22 -1.27 -2.49
CA ASP A 79 6.96 -0.59 -1.23
C ASP A 79 5.46 -0.28 -1.07
N GLU A 80 5.06 0.24 0.09
CA GLU A 80 3.65 0.55 0.37
C GLU A 80 3.05 1.50 -0.68
N LEU A 81 3.80 2.54 -1.05
CA LEU A 81 3.36 3.54 -2.02
C LEU A 81 3.24 2.94 -3.44
N GLY A 82 4.17 2.07 -3.83
CA GLY A 82 4.14 1.32 -5.08
C GLY A 82 2.94 0.40 -5.17
N PHE A 83 2.65 -0.35 -4.11
CA PHE A 83 1.46 -1.18 -4.02
C PHE A 83 0.17 -0.35 -4.09
N TYR A 84 0.08 0.71 -3.29
CA TYR A 84 -1.03 1.65 -3.28
C TYR A 84 -1.31 2.22 -4.67
N ARG A 85 -0.28 2.67 -5.40
CA ARG A 85 -0.43 3.23 -6.75
C ARG A 85 -1.04 2.23 -7.73
N LYS A 86 -0.64 0.96 -7.69
CA LYS A 86 -1.21 -0.09 -8.55
C LYS A 86 -2.67 -0.38 -8.20
N LEU A 87 -2.97 -0.55 -6.91
CA LEU A 87 -4.32 -0.84 -6.45
C LEU A 87 -5.30 0.33 -6.66
N LYS A 88 -4.85 1.58 -6.46
CA LYS A 88 -5.66 2.79 -6.61
C LYS A 88 -6.28 2.89 -8.00
N LEU A 89 -5.55 2.51 -9.06
CA LEU A 89 -6.06 2.51 -10.43
C LEU A 89 -7.26 1.58 -10.60
N ILE A 90 -7.22 0.40 -9.99
CA ILE A 90 -8.31 -0.57 -10.01
C ILE A 90 -9.51 -0.04 -9.21
N ILE A 91 -9.27 0.47 -8.00
CA ILE A 91 -10.33 1.05 -7.16
C ILE A 91 -10.99 2.26 -7.83
N ALA A 92 -10.22 3.14 -8.48
CA ALA A 92 -10.76 4.27 -9.23
C ALA A 92 -11.68 3.83 -10.38
N ARG A 93 -11.37 2.69 -11.02
CA ARG A 93 -12.19 2.13 -12.11
C ARG A 93 -13.55 1.61 -11.64
N ILE A 94 -13.72 1.31 -10.34
CA ILE A 94 -15.01 0.97 -9.72
C ILE A 94 -15.93 2.21 -9.67
N ARG A 95 -15.36 3.43 -9.67
CA ARG A 95 -16.10 4.72 -9.67
C ARG A 95 -17.10 4.83 -8.52
N CYS A 96 -16.67 4.50 -7.31
CA CYS A 96 -17.45 4.61 -6.08
C CYS A 96 -16.74 5.51 -5.07
N VAL A 97 -17.39 6.59 -4.63
CA VAL A 97 -16.81 7.53 -3.65
C VAL A 97 -16.60 6.90 -2.26
N HIS A 98 -17.33 5.82 -1.95
CA HIS A 98 -17.23 5.09 -0.68
C HIS A 98 -16.19 3.97 -0.70
N THR A 99 -15.53 3.73 -1.84
CA THR A 99 -14.47 2.74 -1.95
C THR A 99 -13.14 3.45 -2.10
N THR A 100 -12.48 3.66 -0.96
CA THR A 100 -11.24 4.43 -0.89
C THR A 100 -10.09 3.58 -0.35
N LEU A 101 -8.87 3.97 -0.71
CA LEU A 101 -7.64 3.46 -0.12
C LEU A 101 -6.98 4.60 0.62
N SER A 102 -6.36 4.28 1.75
CA SER A 102 -5.53 5.19 2.53
C SER A 102 -4.13 4.60 2.66
N LEU A 103 -3.13 5.48 2.68
CA LEU A 103 -1.77 5.13 3.08
C LEU A 103 -1.67 5.11 4.61
N SER A 104 -0.66 4.44 5.14
CA SER A 104 -0.27 4.52 6.54
C SER A 104 0.07 5.95 6.92
N GLU A 105 -0.15 6.30 8.20
CA GLU A 105 0.15 7.64 8.70
C GLU A 105 1.63 8.01 8.49
N ASP A 106 2.53 7.03 8.61
CA ASP A 106 3.97 7.20 8.38
C ASP A 106 4.27 7.61 6.93
N GLN A 107 3.64 6.96 5.95
CA GLN A 107 3.80 7.33 4.54
C GLN A 107 3.17 8.70 4.24
N VAL A 108 2.02 9.01 4.85
CA VAL A 108 1.40 10.33 4.70
C VAL A 108 2.33 11.42 5.23
N ARG A 109 2.91 11.24 6.43
CA ARG A 109 3.89 12.19 7.00
C ARG A 109 5.13 12.32 6.11
N LYS A 110 5.66 11.21 5.59
CA LYS A 110 6.82 11.21 4.68
C LYS A 110 6.52 12.00 3.39
N LEU A 111 5.35 11.80 2.79
CA LEU A 111 4.95 12.51 1.58
C LEU A 111 4.75 14.00 1.84
N ASN A 112 4.09 14.37 2.94
CA ASN A 112 3.86 15.76 3.31
C ASN A 112 5.15 16.50 3.71
N GLY A 113 6.16 15.79 4.23
CA GLY A 113 7.47 16.36 4.53
C GLY A 113 8.38 16.56 3.31
N SER A 114 7.93 16.22 2.11
CA SER A 114 8.69 16.38 0.87
C SER A 114 8.06 17.45 -0.01
N ALA A 115 8.89 18.23 -0.73
CA ALA A 115 8.41 19.22 -1.70
C ALA A 115 7.90 18.57 -2.99
N ASN A 116 6.80 17.83 -2.89
CA ASN A 116 6.21 17.02 -3.96
C ASN A 116 4.88 17.58 -4.51
N MET A 117 4.44 18.75 -4.02
CA MET A 117 3.25 19.46 -4.48
C MET A 117 3.63 20.75 -5.21
N LEU A 118 2.84 21.11 -6.22
CA LEU A 118 2.95 22.43 -6.83
C LEU A 118 2.37 23.48 -5.87
N PRO A 119 3.04 24.63 -5.68
CA PRO A 119 2.61 25.66 -4.74
C PRO A 119 1.51 26.54 -5.37
N VAL A 120 0.43 25.94 -5.84
CA VAL A 120 -0.67 26.66 -6.50
C VAL A 120 -2.02 26.06 -6.13
N ASP A 121 -3.02 26.92 -5.98
CA ASP A 121 -4.42 26.49 -5.94
C ASP A 121 -4.99 26.53 -7.36
N VAL A 122 -5.81 25.53 -7.68
CA VAL A 122 -6.44 25.40 -9.00
C VAL A 122 -7.95 25.25 -8.89
N PHE A 123 -8.66 25.87 -9.83
CA PHE A 123 -10.09 25.73 -10.03
C PHE A 123 -10.37 25.21 -11.44
N PHE A 124 -11.22 24.20 -11.54
CA PHE A 124 -11.60 23.58 -12.82
C PHE A 124 -12.99 24.04 -13.24
N GLN A 125 -13.13 24.54 -14.47
CA GLN A 125 -14.42 24.91 -15.07
C GLN A 125 -14.52 24.35 -16.49
N GLY A 126 -15.33 23.30 -16.65
CA GLY A 126 -15.37 22.54 -17.90
C GLY A 126 -13.99 21.98 -18.23
N ASP A 127 -13.52 22.23 -19.45
CA ASP A 127 -12.21 21.77 -19.93
C ASP A 127 -11.07 22.77 -19.64
N ARG A 128 -11.32 23.76 -18.76
CA ARG A 128 -10.33 24.80 -18.41
C ARG A 128 -9.90 24.69 -16.95
N THR A 129 -8.61 24.88 -16.72
CA THR A 129 -8.00 24.97 -15.40
C THR A 129 -7.49 26.38 -15.15
N PHE A 130 -7.88 26.98 -14.03
CA PHE A 130 -7.50 28.32 -13.60
C PHE A 130 -6.62 28.22 -12.35
N ILE A 131 -5.53 28.98 -12.30
CA ILE A 131 -4.76 29.17 -11.07
C ILE A 131 -5.46 30.26 -10.26
N THR A 132 -5.90 29.95 -9.04
CA THR A 132 -6.57 30.90 -8.15
C THR A 132 -5.62 31.53 -7.13
N ALA A 133 -4.51 30.86 -6.83
CA ALA A 133 -3.44 31.39 -5.97
C ALA A 133 -2.08 30.79 -6.36
N ASN A 134 -1.01 31.58 -6.19
CA ASN A 134 0.38 31.15 -6.37
C ASN A 134 1.17 31.40 -5.08
N TYR A 135 1.69 30.32 -4.50
CA TYR A 135 2.46 30.29 -3.26
C TYR A 135 3.96 30.07 -3.50
N SER A 136 4.47 30.19 -4.73
CA SER A 136 5.89 29.96 -5.04
C SER A 136 6.84 30.91 -4.30
N ALA A 137 6.34 32.08 -3.87
CA ALA A 137 7.08 33.05 -3.08
C ALA A 137 6.80 32.96 -1.56
N ALA A 138 5.85 32.14 -1.15
CA ALA A 138 5.57 31.90 0.26
C ALA A 138 6.61 30.92 0.80
N THR A 139 7.36 31.33 1.82
CA THR A 139 8.22 30.41 2.57
C THR A 139 7.36 29.28 3.15
N PRO A 140 7.76 28.01 3.03
CA PRO A 140 7.09 26.92 3.73
C PRO A 140 7.07 27.23 5.24
N PRO A 141 5.95 26.99 5.95
CA PRO A 141 5.97 26.98 7.41
C PRO A 141 6.85 25.86 7.96
#